data_AF-A0A318HRC6-F1
#
_entry.id   AF-A0A318HRC6-F1
#
_cell.length_a   1.000
_cell.length_b   1.000
_cell.length_c   1.000
_cell.angle_alpha   90.00
_cell.angle_beta   90.00
_cell.angle_gamma   90.00
#
_symmetry.space_group_name_H-M   'P 1'
#
loop_
_entity.id
_entity.type
_entity.pdbx_description
1 polymer ?
#
loop_
_entity_poly.entity_id
_entity_poly.type
_entity_poly.pdbx_seq_one_letter_code
_entity_poly.pdbx_strand_id
1 'polypeptide(L)'
;MEKKHGLVALLLLLLLVACGPTDNYGYPSKINFGKEGGTKFCSGKLGISMIYINDYNGNGKAEISIDENDTIIAKYYWLTAKCKRLAGSEIKIMAEPNTTGKKRTLYVYGSIYNDDATIKVTQDK
;
A
#
# COMPACT_ATOMS: atom_id res chain seq x y z
N MET A 1 39.19 14.31 27.01
CA MET A 1 38.29 13.19 26.70
C MET A 1 37.13 13.74 25.86
N GLU A 2 37.38 14.08 24.58
CA GLU A 2 36.44 14.90 23.79
C GLU A 2 36.26 14.38 22.35
N LYS A 3 36.09 13.07 22.18
CA LYS A 3 35.76 12.48 20.86
C LYS A 3 34.52 11.60 20.87
N LYS A 4 33.94 11.33 22.05
CA LYS A 4 32.79 10.41 22.20
C LYS A 4 31.45 11.08 21.83
N HIS A 5 31.29 12.37 22.09
CA HIS A 5 30.03 13.08 21.82
C HIS A 5 29.81 13.40 20.32
N GLY A 6 30.89 13.65 19.57
CA GLY A 6 30.79 13.92 18.13
C GLY A 6 30.31 12.71 17.32
N LEU A 7 30.76 11.50 17.69
CA LEU A 7 30.34 10.26 17.03
C LEU A 7 28.86 9.95 17.30
N VAL A 8 28.40 10.19 18.53
CA VAL A 8 26.99 10.00 18.92
C VAL A 8 26.09 11.01 18.21
N ALA A 9 26.50 12.28 18.10
CA ALA A 9 25.77 13.29 17.35
C ALA A 9 25.67 12.96 15.85
N LEU A 10 26.75 12.44 15.25
CA LEU A 10 26.76 12.00 13.85
C LEU A 10 25.86 10.77 13.61
N LEU A 11 25.86 9.80 14.53
CA LEU A 11 24.96 8.63 14.48
C LEU A 11 23.48 9.04 14.62
N LEU A 12 23.17 10.02 15.48
CA LEU A 12 21.81 10.54 15.64
C LEU A 12 21.31 11.30 14.41
N LEU A 13 22.18 12.03 13.70
CA LEU A 13 21.84 12.70 12.45
C LEU A 13 21.54 11.70 11.31
N LEU A 14 22.23 10.55 11.28
CA LEU A 14 21.97 9.49 10.31
C LEU A 14 20.62 8.80 10.54
N LEU A 15 20.11 8.73 11.77
CA LEU A 15 18.79 8.18 12.08
C LEU A 15 17.64 9.03 11.53
N LEU A 16 17.83 10.34 11.38
CA LEU A 16 16.80 11.25 10.87
C LEU A 16 16.53 11.08 9.36
N VAL A 17 17.46 10.49 8.60
CA VAL A 17 17.33 10.23 7.16
C VAL A 17 16.62 8.91 6.87
N ALA A 18 16.49 8.03 7.86
CA ALA A 18 15.87 6.71 7.69
C ALA A 18 14.34 6.73 7.70
N CYS A 19 13.70 7.86 8.03
CA CYS A 19 12.25 7.98 7.96
C CYS A 19 11.78 8.14 6.50
N GLY A 20 11.05 7.14 6.01
CA GLY A 20 10.26 7.26 4.78
C GLY A 20 9.24 8.41 4.86
N PRO A 21 8.63 8.81 3.73
CA PRO A 21 7.73 9.95 3.67
C PRO A 21 6.54 9.81 4.62
N THR A 22 6.34 10.81 5.47
CA THR A 22 5.27 10.83 6.48
C THR A 22 3.86 10.92 5.89
N ASP A 23 3.73 11.23 4.60
CA ASP A 23 2.46 11.40 3.89
C ASP A 23 2.06 10.19 3.04
N ASN A 24 2.69 9.02 3.23
CA ASN A 24 2.41 7.80 2.47
C ASN A 24 2.56 8.02 0.96
N TYR A 25 3.56 8.82 0.57
CA TYR A 25 3.80 9.21 -0.82
C TYR A 25 2.61 9.90 -1.51
N GLY A 26 1.74 10.54 -0.72
CA GLY A 26 0.50 11.18 -1.17
C GLY A 26 -0.69 10.22 -1.35
N TYR A 27 -0.51 8.91 -1.15
CA TYR A 27 -1.61 7.96 -1.19
C TYR A 27 -2.46 8.03 0.09
N PRO A 28 -3.78 7.80 0.01
CA PRO A 28 -4.62 7.74 1.20
C PRO A 28 -4.19 6.56 2.09
N SER A 29 -4.00 6.79 3.38
CA SER A 29 -3.67 5.71 4.34
C SER A 29 -4.83 4.75 4.60
N LYS A 30 -6.06 5.16 4.28
CA LYS A 30 -7.28 4.36 4.48
C LYS A 30 -8.36 4.69 3.46
N ILE A 31 -9.07 3.66 3.02
CA ILE A 31 -10.34 3.78 2.29
C ILE A 31 -11.39 2.83 2.87
N ASN A 32 -12.67 3.20 2.73
CA ASN A 32 -13.81 2.38 3.14
C ASN A 32 -14.74 2.09 1.96
N PHE A 33 -15.20 0.85 1.84
CA PHE A 33 -16.30 0.43 0.98
C PHE A 33 -17.54 0.15 1.82
N GLY A 34 -18.72 0.45 1.27
CA GLY A 34 -19.97 -0.07 1.81
C GLY A 34 -20.08 -1.58 1.55
N LYS A 35 -21.13 -2.19 2.09
CA LYS A 35 -21.41 -3.62 1.95
C LYS A 35 -21.46 -4.06 0.49
N GLU A 36 -22.00 -3.21 -0.38
CA GLU A 36 -22.13 -3.43 -1.82
C GLU A 36 -20.78 -3.57 -2.54
N GLY A 37 -19.68 -3.10 -1.95
CA GLY A 37 -18.37 -3.11 -2.59
C GLY A 37 -18.26 -2.02 -3.64
N GLY A 38 -17.68 -2.35 -4.80
CA GLY A 38 -17.54 -1.43 -5.92
C GLY A 38 -16.08 -1.04 -6.21
N THR A 39 -15.89 0.08 -6.89
CA THR A 39 -14.57 0.53 -7.37
C THR A 39 -14.22 1.89 -6.77
N LYS A 40 -12.96 2.05 -6.36
CA LYS A 40 -12.36 3.33 -5.99
C LYS A 40 -11.02 3.51 -6.67
N PHE A 41 -10.74 4.74 -7.07
CA PHE A 41 -9.43 5.14 -7.59
C PHE A 41 -8.71 5.94 -6.51
N CYS A 42 -7.47 5.59 -6.26
CA CYS A 42 -6.60 6.25 -5.29
C CYS A 42 -5.33 6.67 -6.02
N SER A 43 -4.86 7.89 -5.80
CA SER A 43 -3.64 8.37 -6.44
C SER A 43 -2.65 8.88 -5.40
N GLY A 44 -1.37 8.72 -5.70
CA GLY A 44 -0.28 9.31 -4.95
C GLY A 44 0.58 10.22 -5.84
N LYS A 45 1.77 10.55 -5.35
CA LYS A 45 2.74 11.41 -6.04
C LYS A 45 3.71 10.63 -6.93
N LEU A 46 4.00 9.38 -6.57
CA LEU A 46 5.01 8.56 -7.23
C LEU A 46 4.40 7.31 -7.86
N GLY A 47 5.05 6.79 -8.90
CA GLY A 47 4.64 5.55 -9.55
C GLY A 47 5.01 4.32 -8.72
N ILE A 48 4.22 3.25 -8.90
CA ILE A 48 4.38 1.99 -8.16
C ILE A 48 5.09 0.94 -9.03
N SER A 49 6.04 0.23 -8.45
CA SER A 49 6.79 -0.83 -9.14
C SER A 49 6.17 -2.23 -8.99
N MET A 50 5.43 -2.46 -7.91
CA MET A 50 4.72 -3.71 -7.60
C MET A 50 3.58 -3.46 -6.60
N ILE A 51 2.53 -4.28 -6.61
CA ILE A 51 1.43 -4.18 -5.65
C ILE A 51 1.12 -5.53 -4.99
N TYR A 52 0.84 -5.50 -3.69
CA TYR A 52 0.54 -6.67 -2.87
C TYR A 52 -0.71 -6.44 -2.03
N ILE A 53 -1.37 -7.54 -1.62
CA ILE A 53 -2.52 -7.48 -0.72
C ILE A 53 -2.33 -8.50 0.41
N ASN A 54 -2.31 -8.04 1.65
CA ASN A 54 -2.17 -8.89 2.83
C ASN A 54 -3.30 -8.65 3.84
N ASP A 55 -3.49 -9.60 4.74
CA ASP A 55 -4.25 -9.40 5.97
C ASP A 55 -3.46 -8.57 7.01
N TYR A 56 -4.03 -8.37 8.19
CA TYR A 56 -3.39 -7.62 9.28
C TYR A 56 -2.09 -8.25 9.79
N ASN A 57 -1.98 -9.58 9.71
CA ASN A 57 -0.81 -10.32 10.19
C ASN A 57 0.30 -10.38 9.13
N GLY A 58 0.14 -9.68 8.00
CA GLY A 58 1.07 -9.75 6.88
C GLY A 58 0.94 -11.02 6.04
N ASN A 59 -0.08 -11.85 6.30
CA ASN A 59 -0.34 -13.01 5.45
C ASN A 59 -1.06 -12.54 4.19
N GLY A 60 -0.37 -12.59 3.06
CA GLY A 60 -0.97 -12.40 1.75
C GLY A 60 -0.40 -13.42 0.78
N LYS A 61 -1.27 -14.27 0.25
CA LYS A 61 -0.98 -15.05 -0.97
C LYS A 61 -1.77 -14.42 -2.11
N ALA A 62 -1.60 -13.12 -2.29
CA ALA A 62 -2.23 -12.44 -3.40
C ALA A 62 -1.78 -13.12 -4.70
N GLU A 63 -2.73 -13.47 -5.55
CA GLU A 63 -2.44 -13.86 -6.91
C GLU A 63 -2.01 -12.59 -7.64
N ILE A 64 -0.75 -12.58 -8.11
CA ILE A 64 -0.20 -11.43 -8.82
C ILE A 64 0.04 -11.82 -10.27
N SER A 65 -0.46 -10.98 -11.18
CA SER A 65 -0.18 -11.07 -12.60
C SER A 65 0.15 -9.70 -13.17
N ILE A 66 0.86 -9.71 -14.31
CA ILE A 66 1.15 -8.51 -15.09
C ILE A 66 0.58 -8.76 -16.48
N ASP A 67 -0.26 -7.85 -16.98
CA ASP A 67 -0.82 -7.95 -18.32
C ASP A 67 0.14 -7.42 -19.41
N GLU A 68 -0.25 -7.58 -20.68
CA GLU A 68 0.55 -7.14 -21.85
C GLU A 68 0.84 -5.63 -21.89
N ASN A 69 0.11 -4.84 -21.11
CA ASN A 69 0.24 -3.39 -21.06
C ASN A 69 0.95 -2.93 -19.77
N ASP A 70 1.67 -3.82 -19.06
CA ASP A 70 2.32 -3.55 -17.77
C ASP A 70 1.35 -3.11 -16.66
N THR A 71 0.09 -3.55 -16.70
CA THR A 71 -0.80 -3.43 -15.54
C THR A 71 -0.47 -4.54 -14.55
N ILE A 72 -0.05 -4.18 -13.35
CA ILE A 72 0.05 -5.13 -12.25
C ILE A 72 -1.34 -5.32 -11.66
N ILE A 73 -1.74 -6.57 -11.47
CA ILE A 73 -3.02 -6.97 -10.88
C ILE A 73 -2.70 -7.84 -9.68
N ALA A 74 -3.09 -7.41 -8.48
CA ALA A 74 -3.07 -8.24 -7.29
C ALA A 74 -4.51 -8.56 -6.86
N LYS A 75 -4.79 -9.84 -6.63
CA LYS A 75 -6.09 -10.29 -6.13
C LYS A 75 -5.90 -11.09 -4.85
N TYR A 76 -6.66 -10.75 -3.82
CA TYR A 76 -6.69 -11.53 -2.59
C TYR A 76 -8.08 -11.48 -1.94
N TYR A 77 -8.68 -12.66 -1.76
CA TYR A 77 -10.06 -12.81 -1.30
C TYR A 77 -11.03 -11.92 -2.08
N TRP A 78 -11.62 -10.94 -1.38
CA TRP A 78 -12.68 -10.06 -1.86
C TRP A 78 -12.17 -8.77 -2.50
N LEU A 79 -10.84 -8.60 -2.59
CA LEU A 79 -10.22 -7.36 -3.02
C LEU A 79 -9.30 -7.59 -4.23
N THR A 80 -9.42 -6.71 -5.21
CA THR A 80 -8.50 -6.63 -6.35
C THR A 80 -7.93 -5.22 -6.43
N ALA A 81 -6.61 -5.10 -6.57
CA ALA A 81 -5.93 -3.83 -6.80
C ALA A 81 -5.18 -3.89 -8.13
N LYS A 82 -5.26 -2.81 -8.91
CA LYS A 82 -4.60 -2.67 -10.21
C LYS A 82 -3.87 -1.35 -10.31
N CYS A 83 -2.66 -1.34 -10.88
CA CYS A 83 -1.93 -0.13 -11.20
C CYS A 83 -1.07 -0.33 -12.45
N LYS A 84 -0.73 0.77 -13.14
CA LYS A 84 0.28 0.73 -14.20
C LYS A 84 1.67 0.78 -13.58
N ARG A 85 2.49 -0.22 -13.89
CA ARG A 85 3.86 -0.33 -13.38
C ARG A 85 4.69 0.85 -13.86
N LEU A 86 5.26 1.61 -12.92
CA LEU A 86 6.19 2.73 -13.15
C LEU A 86 5.69 3.89 -14.04
N ALA A 87 4.47 3.81 -14.57
CA ALA A 87 3.93 4.77 -15.54
C ALA A 87 2.76 5.61 -14.99
N GLY A 88 2.30 5.33 -13.76
CA GLY A 88 1.25 6.10 -13.13
C GLY A 88 1.24 5.94 -11.61
N SER A 89 0.67 6.93 -10.92
CA SER A 89 0.49 6.92 -9.47
C SER A 89 -0.93 6.53 -9.06
N GLU A 90 -1.78 6.10 -9.99
CA GLU A 90 -3.15 5.67 -9.69
C GLU A 90 -3.23 4.16 -9.41
N ILE A 91 -3.98 3.80 -8.37
CA ILE A 91 -4.39 2.45 -8.03
C ILE A 91 -5.91 2.37 -8.14
N LYS A 92 -6.40 1.47 -8.99
CA LYS A 92 -7.80 1.06 -9.01
C LYS A 92 -8.01 -0.08 -8.03
N ILE A 93 -8.80 0.17 -6.98
CA ILE A 93 -9.14 -0.82 -5.95
C ILE A 93 -10.60 -1.22 -6.11
N MET A 94 -10.86 -2.52 -6.20
CA MET A 94 -12.18 -3.09 -6.43
C MET A 94 -12.51 -4.09 -5.32
N ALA A 95 -13.63 -3.87 -4.64
CA ALA A 95 -14.15 -4.75 -3.61
C ALA A 95 -15.39 -5.50 -4.11
N GLU A 96 -15.41 -6.80 -3.94
CA GLU A 96 -16.63 -7.61 -4.10
C GLU A 96 -17.64 -7.27 -2.98
N PRO A 97 -18.95 -7.50 -3.17
CA PRO A 97 -19.94 -7.35 -2.11
C PRO A 97 -19.60 -8.20 -0.87
N ASN A 98 -19.91 -7.69 0.31
CA ASN A 98 -19.71 -8.39 1.57
C ASN A 98 -20.98 -9.13 2.00
N THR A 99 -20.96 -10.45 1.84
CA THR A 99 -22.07 -11.34 2.24
C THR A 99 -21.84 -12.02 3.58
N THR A 100 -20.73 -11.74 4.26
CA THR A 100 -20.30 -12.47 5.46
C THR A 100 -20.99 -12.03 6.76
N GLY A 101 -21.67 -10.88 6.75
CA GLY A 101 -22.28 -10.28 7.95
C GLY A 101 -21.27 -9.70 8.95
N LYS A 102 -19.97 -9.67 8.61
CA LYS A 102 -18.89 -9.11 9.44
C LYS A 102 -18.12 -8.06 8.66
N LYS A 103 -17.67 -7.01 9.34
CA LYS A 103 -16.72 -6.05 8.76
C LYS A 103 -15.42 -6.79 8.42
N ARG A 104 -14.84 -6.50 7.26
CA ARG A 104 -13.58 -7.13 6.80
C ARG A 104 -12.55 -6.07 6.41
N THR A 105 -11.27 -6.42 6.55
CA THR A 105 -10.15 -5.51 6.32
C THR A 105 -9.03 -6.26 5.61
N LEU A 106 -8.44 -5.61 4.61
CA LEU A 106 -7.18 -6.00 3.97
C LEU A 106 -6.31 -4.75 3.80
N TYR A 107 -5.03 -4.96 3.51
CA TYR A 107 -4.06 -3.90 3.30
C TYR A 107 -3.47 -4.03 1.90
N VAL A 108 -3.47 -2.94 1.15
CA VAL A 108 -2.84 -2.84 -0.17
C VAL A 108 -1.50 -2.15 0.02
N TYR A 109 -0.43 -2.76 -0.47
CA TYR A 109 0.94 -2.23 -0.42
C TYR A 109 1.40 -1.96 -1.84
N GLY A 110 1.79 -0.71 -2.12
CA GLY A 110 2.37 -0.31 -3.40
C GLY A 110 3.86 0.01 -3.22
N SER A 111 4.73 -0.79 -3.82
CA SER A 111 6.18 -0.62 -3.68
C SER A 111 6.71 0.59 -4.43
N ILE A 112 7.47 1.41 -3.71
CA ILE A 112 8.06 2.67 -4.15
C ILE A 112 9.50 2.70 -3.65
N TYR A 113 10.45 2.54 -4.58
CA TYR A 113 11.88 2.40 -4.27
C TYR A 113 12.13 1.26 -3.26
N ASN A 114 12.51 1.58 -2.02
CA ASN A 114 12.86 0.64 -0.96
C ASN A 114 11.82 0.61 0.18
N ASP A 115 10.61 1.12 -0.07
CA ASP A 115 9.52 1.22 0.91
C ASP A 115 8.17 0.97 0.21
N ASP A 116 7.08 0.95 0.98
CA ASP A 116 5.73 0.72 0.48
C ASP A 116 4.76 1.83 0.90
N ALA A 117 4.00 2.35 -0.06
CA ALA A 117 2.76 3.04 0.27
C ALA A 117 1.74 2.01 0.78
N THR A 118 1.19 2.24 1.97
CA THR A 118 0.25 1.31 2.62
C THR A 118 -1.16 1.93 2.66
N ILE A 119 -2.15 1.19 2.17
CA ILE A 119 -3.55 1.59 2.17
C ILE A 119 -4.38 0.55 2.92
N LYS A 120 -4.92 0.93 4.08
CA LYS A 120 -5.89 0.10 4.81
C LYS A 120 -7.24 0.15 4.11
N VAL A 121 -7.74 -1.00 3.66
CA VAL A 121 -9.04 -1.12 2.99
C VAL A 121 -10.02 -1.81 3.92
N THR A 122 -11.06 -1.10 4.34
CA THR A 122 -12.15 -1.66 5.15
C THR A 122 -13.44 -1.78 4.34
N GLN A 123 -14.23 -2.81 4.63
CA GLN A 123 -15.55 -2.98 4.05
C GLN A 123 -16.59 -3.34 5.10
N ASP A 124 -17.72 -2.63 5.08
CA ASP A 124 -18.82 -2.81 6.01
C ASP A 124 -19.64 -4.10 5.76
N LYS A 125 -20.48 -4.47 6.72
CA LYS A 125 -21.24 -5.74 6.78
C LYS A 125 -22.63 -5.68 6.13
#